data_AF-A0A2R7TEP3-F1
#
_entry.id   AF-A0A2R7TEP3-F1
#
_cell.length_a   1.000
_cell.length_b   1.000
_cell.length_c   1.000
_cell.angle_alpha   90.00
_cell.angle_beta   90.00
_cell.angle_gamma   90.00
#
_symmetry.space_group_name_H-M   'P 1'
#
loop_
_entity.id
_entity.type
_entity.pdbx_description
1 polymer ?
#
loop_
_entity_poly.entity_id
_entity_poly.type
_entity_poly.pdbx_seq_one_letter_code
_entity_poly.pdbx_strand_id
1 'polypeptide(L)'
;FHTYVTPLPAVQGQAGKVLTVGAKMDALPVRQLDINAGNSLHWSGDSRQLHFSLGDELFTAKAEGKASDKASSQKIGFQQASDKPSGKVALTGARIVTMKGDDIIEGGSVLVDGNRIVAVGKDIAIPADAKRIDASGKTIIPGLIDAHWHGAMADAGLIPQQSWINLASLAFGVTTLHDPSNQNAAIFTQAEMQRAGVVLGPRIYSTGGILYGARTPFSSTVNSLDDALTHLNRQKAEGAISVKSYQQPRRDQRQQVLEAARQTGMMVVPEGGALFQNNMTMVVDGHTTVEHALPIAEVWDDVKQLWGQQAVGYTPTLNVGYGGLDGEHYWYARTEVWKHPLLSRYVPRTVLE
;
A
#
# COMPACT_ATOMS: atom_id res chain seq x y z
N PHE A 1 2.43 -17.13 3.54
CA PHE A 1 3.23 -18.12 4.27
C PHE A 1 2.31 -18.98 5.11
N HIS A 2 2.42 -20.30 5.00
CA HIS A 2 1.74 -21.25 5.88
C HIS A 2 2.83 -21.81 6.80
N THR A 3 2.52 -22.05 8.07
CA THR A 3 3.50 -22.63 8.99
C THR A 3 3.25 -24.12 9.13
N TYR A 4 4.29 -24.91 8.87
CA TYR A 4 4.28 -26.36 9.00
C TYR A 4 5.44 -26.83 9.87
N VAL A 5 5.27 -27.95 10.55
CA VAL A 5 6.34 -28.67 11.23
C VAL A 5 6.32 -30.13 10.80
N THR A 6 7.50 -30.71 10.60
CA THR A 6 7.71 -32.12 10.30
C THR A 6 8.93 -32.60 11.08
N PRO A 7 8.97 -33.87 11.52
CA PRO A 7 10.18 -34.45 12.08
C PRO A 7 11.33 -34.37 11.08
N LEU A 8 12.54 -34.14 11.58
CA LEU A 8 13.75 -34.34 10.79
C LEU A 8 14.06 -35.86 10.79
N PRO A 9 14.17 -36.51 9.62
CA PRO A 9 14.43 -37.94 9.55
C PRO A 9 15.83 -38.26 10.10
N ALA A 10 15.94 -39.35 10.87
CA ALA A 10 17.22 -39.81 11.38
C ALA A 10 18.11 -40.33 10.23
N VAL A 11 19.28 -39.73 10.04
CA VAL A 11 20.23 -40.06 8.95
C VAL A 11 21.10 -41.28 9.29
N GLN A 12 20.94 -41.89 10.46
CA GLN A 12 21.79 -43.01 10.88
C GLN A 12 21.47 -44.30 10.10
N GLY A 13 22.41 -44.70 9.23
CA GLY A 13 22.42 -46.00 8.55
C GLY A 13 21.60 -46.10 7.27
N GLN A 14 20.94 -45.03 6.82
CA GLN A 14 20.21 -45.02 5.54
C GLN A 14 21.02 -44.30 4.45
N ALA A 15 21.51 -45.08 3.49
CA ALA A 15 22.17 -44.54 2.30
C ALA A 15 21.18 -43.74 1.42
N GLY A 16 21.52 -42.47 1.14
CA GLY A 16 21.28 -41.79 -0.14
C GLY A 16 19.84 -41.56 -0.63
N LYS A 17 18.78 -41.78 0.16
CA LYS A 17 17.40 -41.53 -0.31
C LYS A 17 17.08 -40.04 -0.27
N VAL A 18 16.75 -39.49 -1.44
CA VAL A 18 16.21 -38.13 -1.56
C VAL A 18 14.80 -38.12 -0.99
N LEU A 19 14.55 -37.23 -0.02
CA LEU A 19 13.22 -36.96 0.51
C LEU A 19 12.72 -35.65 -0.04
N THR A 20 11.59 -35.69 -0.75
CA THR A 20 10.86 -34.48 -1.15
C THR A 20 10.08 -33.97 0.05
N VAL A 21 10.50 -32.82 0.58
CA VAL A 21 9.82 -32.15 1.70
C VAL A 21 8.78 -31.19 1.13
N GLY A 22 7.56 -31.25 1.67
CA GLY A 22 6.49 -30.35 1.26
C GLY A 22 5.26 -30.48 2.15
N ALA A 23 4.33 -29.53 2.01
CA ALA A 23 3.12 -29.45 2.83
C ALA A 23 2.17 -30.67 2.71
N LYS A 24 2.34 -31.51 1.68
CA LYS A 24 1.51 -32.70 1.41
C LYS A 24 2.37 -33.97 1.21
N MET A 25 3.54 -34.04 1.84
CA MET A 25 4.40 -35.24 1.73
C MET A 25 3.82 -36.40 2.54
N ASP A 26 3.92 -37.62 2.00
CA ASP A 26 3.51 -38.85 2.70
C ASP A 26 4.67 -39.51 3.47
N ALA A 27 5.91 -39.14 3.12
CA ALA A 27 7.11 -39.79 3.66
C ALA A 27 7.34 -39.52 5.15
N LEU A 28 6.84 -38.39 5.67
CA LEU A 28 6.92 -38.00 7.08
C LEU A 28 5.63 -37.27 7.48
N PRO A 29 5.20 -37.37 8.75
CA PRO A 29 4.02 -36.65 9.21
C PRO A 29 4.27 -35.14 9.19
N VAL A 30 3.41 -34.40 8.49
CA VAL A 30 3.41 -32.94 8.46
C VAL A 30 2.24 -32.39 9.27
N ARG A 31 2.52 -31.45 10.16
CA ARG A 31 1.52 -30.75 10.96
C ARG A 31 1.44 -29.31 10.50
N GLN A 32 0.24 -28.85 10.12
CA GLN A 32 -0.01 -27.44 9.82
C GLN A 32 -0.30 -26.69 11.11
N LEU A 33 0.58 -25.76 11.47
CA LEU A 33 0.48 -24.98 12.70
C LEU A 33 -0.44 -23.77 12.52
N ASP A 34 -0.35 -23.11 11.36
CA ASP A 34 -1.20 -21.97 11.02
C ASP A 34 -1.34 -21.78 9.50
N ILE A 35 -2.48 -21.26 9.05
CA ILE A 35 -2.77 -21.00 7.64
C ILE A 35 -2.38 -19.58 7.21
N ASN A 36 -2.28 -18.62 8.13
CA ASN A 36 -2.06 -17.21 7.85
C ASN A 36 -0.69 -16.73 8.36
N ALA A 37 -0.27 -17.15 9.55
CA ALA A 37 0.93 -16.67 10.21
C ALA A 37 2.16 -17.53 9.87
N GLY A 38 3.33 -16.92 9.93
CA GLY A 38 4.61 -17.58 9.60
C GLY A 38 5.82 -16.67 9.46
N ASN A 39 5.70 -15.38 9.78
CA ASN A 39 6.86 -14.50 9.80
C ASN A 39 7.74 -14.82 11.02
N SER A 40 9.05 -14.57 10.90
CA SER A 40 10.03 -14.74 11.99
C SER A 40 9.95 -16.11 12.69
N LEU A 41 9.72 -17.18 11.95
CA LEU A 41 9.60 -18.54 12.49
C LEU A 41 10.91 -18.97 13.20
N HIS A 42 10.83 -19.34 14.48
CA HIS A 42 11.98 -19.78 15.26
C HIS A 42 11.58 -20.79 16.35
N TRP A 43 12.58 -21.53 16.84
CA TRP A 43 12.42 -22.49 17.94
C TRP A 43 12.57 -21.81 19.30
N SER A 44 11.86 -22.32 20.31
CA SER A 44 12.16 -22.03 21.70
C SER A 44 13.55 -22.58 22.07
N GLY A 45 14.19 -22.01 23.11
CA GLY A 45 15.54 -22.41 23.52
C GLY A 45 15.66 -23.88 23.95
N ASP A 46 14.56 -24.51 24.37
CA ASP A 46 14.48 -25.93 24.72
C ASP A 46 14.05 -26.84 23.55
N SER A 47 13.85 -26.27 22.36
CA SER A 47 13.38 -26.94 21.13
C SER A 47 12.01 -27.63 21.26
N ARG A 48 11.19 -27.28 22.25
CA ARG A 48 9.86 -27.90 22.44
C ARG A 48 8.74 -27.13 21.76
N GLN A 49 8.97 -25.88 21.38
CA GLN A 49 7.97 -24.98 20.81
C GLN A 49 8.52 -24.24 19.60
N LEU A 50 7.61 -23.83 18.71
CA LEU A 50 7.87 -22.89 17.64
C LEU A 50 7.10 -21.60 17.90
N HIS A 51 7.76 -20.49 17.58
CA HIS A 51 7.19 -19.15 17.63
C HIS A 51 7.21 -18.54 16.22
N PHE A 52 6.14 -17.85 15.86
CA PHE A 52 6.00 -17.15 14.58
C PHE A 52 5.01 -16.00 14.73
N SER A 53 5.02 -15.03 13.83
CA SER A 53 4.17 -13.86 13.92
C SER A 53 3.31 -13.62 12.70
N LEU A 54 2.27 -12.82 12.91
CA LEU A 54 1.49 -12.14 11.88
C LEU A 54 1.06 -10.78 12.42
N GLY A 55 1.51 -9.70 11.79
CA GLY A 55 1.25 -8.35 12.29
C GLY A 55 1.69 -8.16 13.74
N ASP A 56 0.77 -7.71 14.57
CA ASP A 56 0.96 -7.43 16.00
C ASP A 56 0.77 -8.65 16.91
N GLU A 57 0.80 -9.87 16.37
CA GLU A 57 0.46 -11.10 17.09
C GLU A 57 1.58 -12.15 17.02
N LEU A 58 1.97 -12.66 18.19
CA LEU A 58 2.94 -13.74 18.34
C LEU A 58 2.19 -15.04 18.62
N PHE A 59 2.42 -16.03 17.77
CA PHE A 59 1.89 -17.38 17.86
C PHE A 59 2.94 -18.31 18.48
N THR A 60 2.47 -19.26 19.28
CA THR A 60 3.29 -20.30 19.89
C THR A 60 2.62 -21.65 19.69
N ALA A 61 3.36 -22.61 19.13
CA ALA A 61 2.89 -23.96 18.90
C ALA A 61 3.87 -24.97 19.50
N LYS A 62 3.35 -26.05 20.08
CA LYS A 62 4.19 -27.20 20.47
C LYS A 62 4.76 -27.88 19.22
N ALA A 63 6.01 -28.30 19.28
CA ALA A 63 6.65 -29.01 18.19
C ALA A 63 5.97 -30.37 17.94
N GLU A 64 5.70 -31.09 19.02
CA GLU A 64 4.97 -32.36 19.04
C GLU A 64 3.50 -32.13 19.39
N GLY A 65 2.60 -32.90 18.77
CA GLY A 65 1.17 -32.81 19.02
C GLY A 65 0.33 -33.48 17.94
N LYS A 66 -0.99 -33.43 18.12
CA LYS A 66 -1.97 -33.92 17.14
C LYS A 66 -2.12 -32.90 16.00
N ALA A 67 -2.57 -33.36 14.84
CA ALA A 67 -2.87 -32.47 13.71
C ALA A 67 -3.92 -31.39 14.02
N SER A 68 -4.80 -31.65 14.99
CA SER A 68 -5.81 -30.71 15.47
C SER A 68 -5.26 -29.59 16.37
N ASP A 69 -4.06 -29.72 16.93
CA ASP A 69 -3.55 -28.78 17.92
C ASP A 69 -3.12 -27.48 17.22
N LYS A 70 -3.83 -26.39 17.52
CA LYS A 70 -3.56 -25.05 17.01
C LYS A 70 -2.52 -24.33 17.85
N ALA A 71 -1.85 -23.36 17.24
CA ALA A 71 -1.02 -22.42 17.99
C ALA A 71 -1.89 -21.56 18.93
N SER A 72 -1.39 -21.30 20.13
CA SER A 72 -1.90 -20.20 20.97
C SER A 72 -1.30 -18.89 20.50
N SER A 73 -1.99 -17.77 20.70
CA SER A 73 -1.49 -16.46 20.29
C SER A 73 -1.57 -15.42 21.40
N GLN A 74 -0.72 -14.40 21.30
CA GLN A 74 -0.72 -13.22 22.16
C GLN A 74 -0.45 -11.96 21.34
N LYS A 75 -1.15 -10.86 21.66
CA LYS A 75 -0.86 -9.55 21.07
C LYS A 75 0.44 -9.00 21.65
N ILE A 76 1.33 -8.56 20.76
CA ILE A 76 2.63 -7.96 21.06
C ILE A 76 2.73 -6.50 20.57
N GLY A 77 1.65 -5.98 19.99
CA GLY A 77 1.56 -4.58 19.59
C GLY A 77 1.66 -3.61 20.78
N PHE A 78 2.00 -2.37 20.47
CA PHE A 78 2.02 -1.26 21.41
C PHE A 78 1.18 -0.10 20.87
N GLN A 79 0.85 0.85 21.74
CA GLN A 79 0.12 2.06 21.37
C GLN A 79 1.06 3.26 21.40
N GLN A 80 0.96 4.10 20.38
CA GLN A 80 1.68 5.35 20.26
C GLN A 80 0.69 6.45 19.88
N ALA A 81 0.79 7.61 20.54
CA ALA A 81 0.00 8.77 20.14
C ALA A 81 0.42 9.22 18.74
N SER A 82 -0.54 9.43 17.85
CA SER A 82 -0.26 10.08 16.56
C SER A 82 0.17 11.52 16.80
N ASP A 83 1.12 11.98 16.00
CA ASP A 83 1.49 13.39 15.98
C ASP A 83 0.31 14.22 15.50
N LYS A 84 -0.03 15.22 16.30
CA LYS A 84 -1.15 16.13 16.04
C LYS A 84 -0.69 17.55 16.37
N PRO A 85 -0.66 18.45 15.36
CA PRO A 85 -0.36 19.85 15.62
C PRO A 85 -1.39 20.45 16.57
N SER A 86 -0.93 21.39 17.40
CA SER A 86 -1.77 22.19 18.30
C SER A 86 -1.76 23.67 17.88
N GLY A 87 -2.74 24.42 18.37
CA GLY A 87 -2.89 25.84 18.05
C GLY A 87 -3.68 26.09 16.75
N LYS A 88 -3.92 27.37 16.48
CA LYS A 88 -4.71 27.82 15.33
C LYS A 88 -3.83 28.51 14.30
N VAL A 89 -4.06 28.22 13.02
CA VAL A 89 -3.39 28.87 11.89
C VAL A 89 -4.44 29.42 10.93
N ALA A 90 -4.31 30.69 10.57
CA ALA A 90 -5.15 31.33 9.56
C ALA A 90 -4.30 31.70 8.34
N LEU A 91 -4.62 31.11 7.19
CA LEU A 91 -4.08 31.51 5.89
C LEU A 91 -5.03 32.57 5.33
N THR A 92 -4.56 33.80 5.06
CA THR A 92 -5.45 34.94 4.75
C THR A 92 -5.15 35.58 3.41
N GLY A 93 -6.18 36.14 2.75
CA GLY A 93 -6.03 36.95 1.52
C GLY A 93 -5.79 36.14 0.25
N ALA A 94 -5.94 34.81 0.29
CA ALA A 94 -5.65 33.94 -0.84
C ALA A 94 -6.81 33.82 -1.83
N ARG A 95 -6.49 33.43 -3.05
CA ARG A 95 -7.45 32.79 -3.96
C ARG A 95 -7.61 31.32 -3.55
N ILE A 96 -8.80 30.90 -3.12
CA ILE A 96 -9.02 29.54 -2.61
C ILE A 96 -9.84 28.73 -3.60
N VAL A 97 -9.29 27.60 -4.04
CA VAL A 97 -10.02 26.60 -4.86
C VAL A 97 -10.70 25.62 -3.91
N THR A 98 -12.02 25.64 -3.82
CA THR A 98 -12.77 24.87 -2.80
C THR A 98 -13.01 23.41 -3.20
N MET A 99 -12.78 23.07 -4.47
CA MET A 99 -13.15 21.80 -5.11
C MET A 99 -14.66 21.51 -5.12
N LYS A 100 -15.51 22.49 -4.76
CA LYS A 100 -16.97 22.38 -4.89
C LYS A 100 -17.40 22.89 -6.27
N GLY A 101 -17.29 22.04 -7.28
CA GLY A 101 -17.48 22.48 -8.68
C GLY A 101 -16.45 23.56 -9.02
N ASP A 102 -16.90 24.63 -9.67
CA ASP A 102 -16.04 25.76 -10.10
C ASP A 102 -15.91 26.87 -9.05
N ASP A 103 -16.36 26.63 -7.81
CA ASP A 103 -16.36 27.62 -6.74
C ASP A 103 -14.94 28.04 -6.32
N ILE A 104 -14.70 29.35 -6.38
CA ILE A 104 -13.43 30.00 -6.06
C ILE A 104 -13.72 31.19 -5.15
N ILE A 105 -13.02 31.25 -4.02
CA ILE A 105 -13.13 32.37 -3.07
C ILE A 105 -11.92 33.27 -3.26
N GLU A 106 -12.16 34.47 -3.82
CA GLU A 106 -11.13 35.48 -4.01
C GLU A 106 -10.89 36.31 -2.73
N GLY A 107 -9.63 36.50 -2.38
CA GLY A 107 -9.24 37.22 -1.14
C GLY A 107 -9.74 36.53 0.13
N GLY A 108 -9.94 35.22 0.09
CA GLY A 108 -10.49 34.42 1.17
C GLY A 108 -9.46 34.04 2.23
N SER A 109 -9.94 33.44 3.31
CA SER A 109 -9.13 32.87 4.37
C SER A 109 -9.51 31.42 4.68
N VAL A 110 -8.53 30.64 5.14
CA VAL A 110 -8.70 29.29 5.69
C VAL A 110 -8.22 29.29 7.13
N LEU A 111 -9.10 28.91 8.07
CA LEU A 111 -8.76 28.75 9.48
C LEU A 111 -8.63 27.26 9.81
N VAL A 112 -7.48 26.89 10.35
CA VAL A 112 -7.16 25.54 10.83
C VAL A 112 -7.00 25.57 12.34
N ASP A 113 -7.62 24.63 13.04
CA ASP A 113 -7.42 24.37 14.47
C ASP A 113 -6.83 22.96 14.64
N GLY A 114 -5.60 22.90 15.13
CA GLY A 114 -4.78 21.70 15.14
C GLY A 114 -4.66 21.08 13.75
N ASN A 115 -5.34 19.96 13.52
CA ASN A 115 -5.32 19.21 12.27
C ASN A 115 -6.64 19.26 11.48
N ARG A 116 -7.53 20.21 11.78
CA ARG A 116 -8.84 20.35 11.13
C ARG A 116 -9.04 21.75 10.58
N ILE A 117 -9.56 21.84 9.36
CA ILE A 117 -10.11 23.09 8.82
C ILE A 117 -11.42 23.36 9.57
N VAL A 118 -11.53 24.51 10.20
CA VAL A 118 -12.72 24.91 10.98
C VAL A 118 -13.54 26.01 10.30
N ALA A 119 -12.94 26.77 9.38
CA ALA A 119 -13.66 27.74 8.56
C ALA A 119 -12.92 28.04 7.25
N VAL A 120 -13.68 28.31 6.19
CA VAL A 120 -13.19 28.79 4.89
C VAL A 120 -14.15 29.87 4.40
N GLY A 121 -13.64 31.02 3.97
CA GLY A 121 -14.48 32.12 3.48
C GLY A 121 -13.77 33.47 3.48
N LYS A 122 -14.43 34.47 2.92
CA LYS A 122 -13.90 35.84 2.86
C LYS A 122 -13.93 36.55 4.22
N ASP A 123 -15.05 36.44 4.92
CA ASP A 123 -15.32 37.19 6.15
C ASP A 123 -15.42 36.26 7.38
N ILE A 124 -14.50 35.29 7.48
CA ILE A 124 -14.47 34.38 8.64
C ILE A 124 -13.88 35.09 9.87
N ALA A 125 -14.44 34.80 11.04
CA ALA A 125 -13.89 35.27 12.30
C ALA A 125 -12.55 34.55 12.57
N ILE A 126 -11.45 35.31 12.58
CA ILE A 126 -10.13 34.77 12.89
C ILE A 126 -9.79 35.10 14.34
N PRO A 127 -9.65 34.10 15.23
CA PRO A 127 -9.27 34.30 16.62
C PRO A 127 -7.96 35.08 16.78
N ALA A 128 -7.85 35.85 17.87
CA ALA A 128 -6.66 36.65 18.15
C ALA A 128 -5.41 35.80 18.43
N ASP A 129 -5.59 34.59 18.95
CA ASP A 129 -4.53 33.61 19.23
C ASP A 129 -4.10 32.79 18.00
N ALA A 130 -4.74 32.98 16.84
CA ALA A 130 -4.36 32.27 15.62
C ALA A 130 -3.10 32.88 14.99
N LYS A 131 -2.14 32.02 14.64
CA LYS A 131 -1.00 32.40 13.80
C LYS A 131 -1.50 32.77 12.41
N ARG A 132 -1.34 34.02 12.01
CA ARG A 132 -1.73 34.50 10.69
C ARG A 132 -0.59 34.35 9.69
N ILE A 133 -0.91 33.84 8.52
CA ILE A 133 0.00 33.71 7.38
C ILE A 133 -0.67 34.43 6.21
N ASP A 134 -0.06 35.52 5.76
CA ASP A 134 -0.53 36.25 4.58
C ASP A 134 -0.22 35.46 3.30
N ALA A 135 -1.28 35.07 2.61
CA ALA A 135 -1.24 34.35 1.35
C ALA A 135 -1.81 35.22 0.21
N SER A 136 -1.80 36.55 0.37
CA SER A 136 -2.16 37.51 -0.68
C SER A 136 -1.36 37.27 -1.96
N GLY A 137 -2.05 37.30 -3.10
CA GLY A 137 -1.46 37.00 -4.41
C GLY A 137 -1.09 35.52 -4.62
N LYS A 138 -1.47 34.62 -3.71
CA LYS A 138 -1.25 33.17 -3.84
C LYS A 138 -2.57 32.43 -4.01
N THR A 139 -2.48 31.22 -4.56
CA THR A 139 -3.61 30.28 -4.63
C THR A 139 -3.43 29.19 -3.59
N ILE A 140 -4.50 28.89 -2.85
CA ILE A 140 -4.60 27.73 -1.95
C ILE A 140 -5.43 26.66 -2.67
N ILE A 141 -4.87 25.46 -2.74
CA ILE A 141 -5.54 24.23 -3.16
C ILE A 141 -5.42 23.19 -2.04
N PRO A 142 -6.26 22.14 -2.02
CA PRO A 142 -6.01 20.98 -1.17
C PRO A 142 -4.65 20.36 -1.47
N GLY A 143 -4.00 19.79 -0.45
CA GLY A 143 -2.76 19.05 -0.64
C GLY A 143 -2.97 17.90 -1.63
N LEU A 144 -1.97 17.65 -2.48
CA LEU A 144 -2.10 16.69 -3.57
C LEU A 144 -2.07 15.26 -3.04
N ILE A 145 -2.81 14.38 -3.73
CA ILE A 145 -2.82 12.95 -3.48
C ILE A 145 -2.20 12.26 -4.68
N ASP A 146 -1.11 11.53 -4.47
CA ASP A 146 -0.59 10.60 -5.48
C ASP A 146 -1.24 9.23 -5.28
N ALA A 147 -2.08 8.83 -6.23
CA ALA A 147 -2.89 7.61 -6.12
C ALA A 147 -2.14 6.32 -6.51
N HIS A 148 -0.99 6.45 -7.18
CA HIS A 148 -0.18 5.31 -7.63
C HIS A 148 1.30 5.68 -7.55
N TRP A 149 1.81 5.60 -6.34
CA TRP A 149 3.15 6.02 -6.02
C TRP A 149 4.07 4.82 -5.79
N HIS A 150 5.33 4.92 -6.22
CA HIS A 150 6.37 3.93 -5.93
C HIS A 150 7.60 4.62 -5.36
N GLY A 151 8.12 4.09 -4.25
CA GLY A 151 9.40 4.52 -3.69
C GLY A 151 9.88 3.60 -2.58
N ALA A 152 11.20 3.40 -2.54
CA ALA A 152 11.82 2.53 -1.57
C ALA A 152 11.71 3.11 -0.15
N MET A 153 11.25 2.28 0.79
CA MET A 153 11.14 2.61 2.22
C MET A 153 12.18 1.92 3.10
N ALA A 154 13.00 1.07 2.50
CA ALA A 154 14.14 0.43 3.12
C ALA A 154 15.17 0.06 2.03
N ASP A 155 16.42 -0.09 2.46
CA ASP A 155 17.49 -0.67 1.64
C ASP A 155 18.20 -1.75 2.44
N ALA A 156 18.40 -2.94 1.86
CA ALA A 156 18.97 -4.11 2.54
C ALA A 156 18.34 -4.42 3.92
N GLY A 157 17.03 -4.16 4.09
CA GLY A 157 16.30 -4.34 5.35
C GLY A 157 16.50 -3.21 6.36
N LEU A 158 17.24 -2.16 6.03
CA LEU A 158 17.45 -0.98 6.85
C LEU A 158 16.43 0.09 6.50
N ILE A 159 15.62 0.48 7.48
CA ILE A 159 14.63 1.55 7.36
C ILE A 159 15.32 2.87 7.71
N PRO A 160 15.29 3.89 6.84
CA PRO A 160 15.95 5.17 7.10
C PRO A 160 15.21 5.96 8.19
N GLN A 161 15.97 6.69 9.01
CA GLN A 161 15.42 7.64 9.99
C GLN A 161 14.72 8.84 9.33
N GLN A 162 14.94 9.09 8.04
CA GLN A 162 14.20 10.04 7.23
C GLN A 162 14.34 9.66 5.76
N SER A 163 13.22 9.50 5.05
CA SER A 163 13.23 9.23 3.61
C SER A 163 13.34 10.56 2.84
N TRP A 164 14.35 10.68 1.99
CA TRP A 164 14.49 11.81 1.07
C TRP A 164 13.41 11.81 -0.02
N ILE A 165 12.88 10.63 -0.39
CA ILE A 165 11.78 10.51 -1.34
C ILE A 165 10.52 11.16 -0.75
N ASN A 166 10.23 10.90 0.52
CA ASN A 166 9.10 11.52 1.23
C ASN A 166 9.24 13.05 1.32
N LEU A 167 10.45 13.55 1.57
CA LEU A 167 10.71 14.99 1.59
C LEU A 167 10.52 15.62 0.20
N ALA A 168 10.99 14.95 -0.85
CA ALA A 168 10.77 15.39 -2.22
C ALA A 168 9.28 15.41 -2.57
N SER A 169 8.51 14.37 -2.23
CA SER A 169 7.06 14.33 -2.44
C SER A 169 6.34 15.48 -1.74
N LEU A 170 6.66 15.75 -0.47
CA LEU A 170 6.11 16.90 0.26
C LEU A 170 6.48 18.23 -0.38
N ALA A 171 7.72 18.37 -0.88
CA ALA A 171 8.17 19.59 -1.53
C ALA A 171 7.37 19.89 -2.81
N PHE A 172 6.97 18.86 -3.55
CA PHE A 172 6.05 18.97 -4.70
C PHE A 172 4.57 19.10 -4.29
N GLY A 173 4.26 19.20 -2.99
CA GLY A 173 2.91 19.42 -2.49
C GLY A 173 2.06 18.15 -2.32
N VAL A 174 2.66 16.96 -2.48
CA VAL A 174 1.99 15.68 -2.22
C VAL A 174 1.93 15.46 -0.72
N THR A 175 0.73 15.50 -0.15
CA THR A 175 0.51 15.33 1.30
C THR A 175 -0.09 13.97 1.65
N THR A 176 -0.54 13.20 0.66
CA THR A 176 -0.99 11.81 0.81
C THR A 176 -0.54 10.99 -0.39
N LEU A 177 -0.12 9.76 -0.14
CA LEU A 177 0.23 8.80 -1.19
C LEU A 177 -0.49 7.47 -0.97
N HIS A 178 -0.79 6.79 -2.07
CA HIS A 178 -1.19 5.39 -2.10
C HIS A 178 -0.16 4.60 -2.89
N ASP A 179 0.56 3.72 -2.19
CA ASP A 179 1.58 2.83 -2.74
C ASP A 179 0.96 1.45 -3.05
N PRO A 180 0.91 1.02 -4.32
CA PRO A 180 0.27 -0.24 -4.70
C PRO A 180 1.23 -1.43 -4.72
N SER A 181 2.47 -1.29 -4.24
CA SER A 181 3.47 -2.36 -4.24
C SER A 181 4.71 -1.99 -3.43
N ASN A 182 4.83 -2.53 -2.22
CA ASN A 182 6.05 -2.39 -1.41
C ASN A 182 6.33 -3.63 -0.56
N GLN A 183 7.44 -3.59 0.18
CA GLN A 183 7.71 -4.56 1.24
C GLN A 183 6.95 -4.15 2.50
N ASN A 184 6.12 -5.05 3.03
CA ASN A 184 5.23 -4.77 4.16
C ASN A 184 5.98 -4.19 5.37
N ALA A 185 7.06 -4.86 5.79
CA ALA A 185 7.86 -4.43 6.94
C ALA A 185 8.51 -3.05 6.76
N ALA A 186 8.72 -2.58 5.53
CA ALA A 186 9.27 -1.27 5.27
C ALA A 186 8.17 -0.19 5.22
N ILE A 187 7.15 -0.40 4.39
CA ILE A 187 6.14 0.63 4.11
C ILE A 187 5.21 0.88 5.31
N PHE A 188 4.81 -0.17 6.03
CA PHE A 188 3.92 0.00 7.18
C PHE A 188 4.67 0.58 8.37
N THR A 189 5.94 0.21 8.58
CA THR A 189 6.78 0.87 9.59
C THR A 189 7.00 2.34 9.25
N GLN A 190 7.29 2.71 8.00
CA GLN A 190 7.37 4.12 7.60
C GLN A 190 6.03 4.86 7.79
N ALA A 191 4.90 4.21 7.48
CA ALA A 191 3.58 4.79 7.71
C ALA A 191 3.31 5.05 9.21
N GLU A 192 3.69 4.13 10.08
CA GLU A 192 3.58 4.28 11.54
C GLU A 192 4.53 5.34 12.10
N MET A 193 5.79 5.34 11.68
CA MET A 193 6.77 6.37 12.05
C MET A 193 6.29 7.76 11.60
N GLN A 194 5.71 7.88 10.41
CA GLN A 194 5.15 9.13 9.90
C GLN A 194 3.95 9.57 10.75
N ARG A 195 3.01 8.66 11.05
CA ARG A 195 1.85 8.97 11.91
C ARG A 195 2.26 9.37 13.32
N ALA A 196 3.35 8.81 13.85
CA ALA A 196 3.90 9.14 15.17
C ALA A 196 4.76 10.42 15.18
N GLY A 197 4.98 11.07 14.03
CA GLY A 197 5.83 12.26 13.92
C GLY A 197 7.33 11.98 14.04
N VAL A 198 7.75 10.72 13.95
CA VAL A 198 9.16 10.32 14.00
C VAL A 198 9.87 10.69 12.69
N VAL A 199 9.16 10.63 11.57
CA VAL A 199 9.67 11.03 10.25
C VAL A 199 8.71 11.99 9.57
N LEU A 200 9.25 12.90 8.76
CA LEU A 200 8.47 13.82 7.96
C LEU A 200 8.15 13.18 6.59
N GLY A 201 6.87 13.10 6.25
CA GLY A 201 6.44 12.57 4.95
C GLY A 201 4.95 12.77 4.69
N PRO A 202 4.49 12.49 3.46
CA PRO A 202 3.07 12.42 3.14
C PRO A 202 2.38 11.37 4.00
N ARG A 203 1.07 11.45 4.16
CA ARG A 203 0.30 10.35 4.74
C ARG A 203 0.40 9.13 3.82
N ILE A 204 0.83 8.01 4.39
CA ILE A 204 1.07 6.78 3.64
C ILE A 204 -0.13 5.83 3.78
N TYR A 205 -0.69 5.45 2.63
CA TYR A 205 -1.52 4.26 2.46
C TYR A 205 -0.78 3.31 1.52
N SER A 206 -0.86 2.01 1.76
CA SER A 206 -0.25 1.03 0.88
C SER A 206 -1.00 -0.29 0.88
N THR A 207 -0.88 -1.02 -0.22
CA THR A 207 -1.29 -2.42 -0.32
C THR A 207 -0.28 -3.37 0.34
N GLY A 208 0.92 -2.88 0.64
CA GLY A 208 2.07 -3.73 0.90
C GLY A 208 2.41 -4.55 -0.35
N GLY A 209 2.77 -5.80 -0.14
CA GLY A 209 3.17 -6.75 -1.15
C GLY A 209 2.00 -7.14 -2.05
N ILE A 210 2.28 -7.24 -3.33
CA ILE A 210 1.29 -7.56 -4.36
C ILE A 210 0.81 -9.02 -4.26
N LEU A 211 -0.44 -9.25 -4.65
CA LEU A 211 -1.01 -10.60 -4.81
C LEU A 211 -0.70 -11.11 -6.21
N TYR A 212 0.56 -11.50 -6.45
CA TYR A 212 1.07 -11.87 -7.77
C TYR A 212 0.50 -13.21 -8.27
N GLY A 213 -0.25 -13.19 -9.37
CA GLY A 213 -0.93 -14.37 -9.90
C GLY A 213 -0.21 -15.08 -11.05
N ALA A 214 0.77 -14.44 -11.70
CA ALA A 214 1.51 -15.05 -12.80
C ALA A 214 2.51 -16.10 -12.28
N ARG A 215 2.84 -17.07 -13.14
CA ARG A 215 3.66 -18.23 -12.77
C ARG A 215 5.13 -17.84 -12.63
N THR A 216 5.53 -17.52 -11.41
CA THR A 216 6.92 -17.28 -11.00
C THR A 216 7.24 -18.17 -9.78
N PRO A 217 8.50 -18.22 -9.32
CA PRO A 217 8.84 -18.90 -8.07
C PRO A 217 8.09 -18.36 -6.83
N PHE A 218 7.50 -17.16 -6.93
CA PHE A 218 6.77 -16.51 -5.85
C PHE A 218 5.40 -16.02 -6.36
N SER A 219 4.33 -16.73 -6.04
CA SER A 219 2.97 -16.36 -6.44
C SER A 219 1.98 -16.48 -5.29
N SER A 220 1.00 -15.58 -5.28
CA SER A 220 -0.19 -15.66 -4.45
C SER A 220 -1.20 -16.55 -5.16
N THR A 221 -1.08 -17.85 -4.90
CA THR A 221 -2.03 -18.85 -5.41
C THR A 221 -3.41 -18.59 -4.84
N VAL A 222 -4.40 -18.51 -5.72
CA VAL A 222 -5.83 -18.36 -5.40
C VAL A 222 -6.60 -19.40 -6.21
N ASN A 223 -7.04 -20.48 -5.57
CA ASN A 223 -7.89 -21.50 -6.21
C ASN A 223 -9.29 -21.53 -5.61
N SER A 224 -9.47 -20.87 -4.46
CA SER A 224 -10.71 -20.83 -3.69
C SER A 224 -10.86 -19.48 -3.00
N LEU A 225 -12.06 -19.20 -2.50
CA LEU A 225 -12.31 -18.05 -1.64
C LEU A 225 -11.45 -18.10 -0.36
N ASP A 226 -11.24 -19.29 0.22
CA ASP A 226 -10.42 -19.46 1.42
C ASP A 226 -8.96 -19.04 1.18
N ASP A 227 -8.39 -19.38 0.00
CA ASP A 227 -7.05 -18.91 -0.36
C ASP A 227 -7.00 -17.38 -0.44
N ALA A 228 -8.02 -16.76 -1.05
CA ALA A 228 -8.11 -15.30 -1.15
C ALA A 228 -8.25 -14.65 0.24
N LEU A 229 -9.12 -15.18 1.11
CA LEU A 229 -9.27 -14.73 2.49
C LEU A 229 -7.96 -14.84 3.26
N THR A 230 -7.19 -15.91 3.07
CA THR A 230 -5.88 -16.07 3.69
C THR A 230 -4.92 -14.95 3.27
N HIS A 231 -4.85 -14.59 1.99
CA HIS A 231 -4.00 -13.47 1.55
C HIS A 231 -4.45 -12.12 2.11
N LEU A 232 -5.75 -11.84 2.11
CA LEU A 232 -6.27 -10.55 2.56
C LEU A 232 -6.19 -10.40 4.08
N ASN A 233 -6.47 -11.45 4.84
CA ASN A 233 -6.29 -11.43 6.29
C ASN A 233 -4.84 -11.18 6.69
N ARG A 234 -3.87 -11.71 5.93
CA ARG A 234 -2.45 -11.40 6.17
C ARG A 234 -2.13 -9.93 5.93
N GLN A 235 -2.52 -9.41 4.77
CA GLN A 235 -2.25 -8.01 4.43
C GLN A 235 -2.92 -7.06 5.44
N LYS A 236 -4.17 -7.36 5.83
CA LYS A 236 -4.90 -6.60 6.84
C LYS A 236 -4.20 -6.63 8.20
N ALA A 237 -3.71 -7.79 8.63
CA ALA A 237 -3.03 -7.93 9.91
C ALA A 237 -1.74 -7.10 9.99
N GLU A 238 -1.07 -6.85 8.86
CA GLU A 238 0.14 -6.02 8.79
C GLU A 238 -0.16 -4.51 8.57
N GLY A 239 -1.43 -4.13 8.39
CA GLY A 239 -1.85 -2.72 8.34
C GLY A 239 -2.39 -2.26 6.98
N ALA A 240 -2.52 -3.15 5.99
CA ALA A 240 -3.07 -2.81 4.70
C ALA A 240 -4.58 -2.50 4.79
N ILE A 241 -5.02 -1.49 4.02
CA ILE A 241 -6.44 -1.17 3.81
C ILE A 241 -6.93 -1.56 2.41
N SER A 242 -5.98 -1.91 1.54
CA SER A 242 -6.18 -2.29 0.15
C SER A 242 -5.24 -3.46 -0.18
N VAL A 243 -5.54 -4.19 -1.25
CA VAL A 243 -4.62 -5.19 -1.83
C VAL A 243 -4.42 -4.91 -3.31
N LYS A 244 -3.21 -5.20 -3.81
CA LYS A 244 -2.91 -5.16 -5.24
C LYS A 244 -3.16 -6.53 -5.87
N SER A 245 -4.26 -6.68 -6.60
CA SER A 245 -4.56 -7.88 -7.40
C SER A 245 -3.73 -7.86 -8.68
N TYR A 246 -2.53 -8.47 -8.63
CA TYR A 246 -1.53 -8.32 -9.68
C TYR A 246 -1.50 -9.53 -10.61
N GLN A 247 -1.90 -9.34 -11.87
CA GLN A 247 -1.83 -10.36 -12.92
C GLN A 247 -2.43 -11.74 -12.53
N GLN A 248 -3.54 -11.76 -11.78
CA GLN A 248 -4.32 -12.97 -11.57
C GLN A 248 -4.97 -13.40 -12.89
N PRO A 249 -4.57 -14.53 -13.50
CA PRO A 249 -4.90 -14.82 -14.89
C PRO A 249 -6.39 -15.16 -15.07
N ARG A 250 -6.97 -15.94 -14.16
CA ARG A 250 -8.36 -16.37 -14.28
C ARG A 250 -9.29 -15.33 -13.66
N ARG A 251 -10.43 -15.08 -14.31
CA ARG A 251 -11.42 -14.10 -13.81
C ARG A 251 -12.01 -14.50 -12.47
N ASP A 252 -12.28 -15.78 -12.26
CA ASP A 252 -12.81 -16.31 -11.01
C ASP A 252 -11.84 -16.06 -9.83
N GLN A 253 -10.53 -16.07 -10.05
CA GLN A 253 -9.54 -15.70 -9.02
C GLN A 253 -9.67 -14.24 -8.60
N ARG A 254 -9.84 -13.33 -9.56
CA ARG A 254 -10.06 -11.90 -9.28
C ARG A 254 -11.37 -11.69 -8.51
N GLN A 255 -12.43 -12.42 -8.89
CA GLN A 255 -13.71 -12.38 -8.18
C GLN A 255 -13.61 -12.96 -6.76
N GLN A 256 -12.83 -14.02 -6.53
CA GLN A 256 -12.53 -14.53 -5.19
C GLN A 256 -11.79 -13.50 -4.33
N VAL A 257 -10.83 -12.77 -4.91
CA VAL A 257 -10.14 -11.65 -4.23
C VAL A 257 -11.12 -10.53 -3.87
N LEU A 258 -12.03 -10.17 -4.78
CA LEU A 258 -13.05 -9.16 -4.51
C LEU A 258 -14.03 -9.58 -3.41
N GLU A 259 -14.49 -10.83 -3.43
CA GLU A 259 -15.38 -11.33 -2.37
C GLU A 259 -14.67 -11.38 -1.02
N ALA A 260 -13.42 -11.86 -0.98
CA ALA A 260 -12.61 -11.79 0.23
C ALA A 260 -12.45 -10.34 0.71
N ALA A 261 -12.28 -9.38 -0.21
CA ALA A 261 -12.15 -7.97 0.13
C ALA A 261 -13.44 -7.38 0.73
N ARG A 262 -14.62 -7.79 0.25
CA ARG A 262 -15.89 -7.42 0.86
C ARG A 262 -15.99 -7.96 2.30
N GLN A 263 -15.57 -9.20 2.53
CA GLN A 263 -15.60 -9.81 3.85
C GLN A 263 -14.58 -9.22 4.82
N THR A 264 -13.41 -8.80 4.34
CA THR A 264 -12.37 -8.18 5.17
C THR A 264 -12.51 -6.66 5.26
N GLY A 265 -13.39 -6.03 4.49
CA GLY A 265 -13.55 -4.58 4.41
C GLY A 265 -12.36 -3.87 3.76
N MET A 266 -11.67 -4.54 2.84
CA MET A 266 -10.51 -4.00 2.12
C MET A 266 -10.91 -3.52 0.71
N MET A 267 -10.10 -2.62 0.17
CA MET A 267 -10.17 -2.21 -1.23
C MET A 267 -9.34 -3.14 -2.12
N VAL A 268 -9.67 -3.22 -3.41
CA VAL A 268 -8.90 -4.00 -4.40
C VAL A 268 -8.49 -3.08 -5.53
N VAL A 269 -7.19 -2.82 -5.64
CA VAL A 269 -6.60 -2.13 -6.78
C VAL A 269 -5.95 -3.20 -7.67
N PRO A 270 -6.31 -3.32 -8.96
CA PRO A 270 -5.72 -4.33 -9.84
C PRO A 270 -4.50 -3.77 -10.58
N GLU A 271 -3.72 -4.65 -11.19
CA GLU A 271 -2.83 -4.24 -12.29
C GLU A 271 -3.61 -4.14 -13.60
N GLY A 272 -3.74 -2.93 -14.15
CA GLY A 272 -4.28 -2.74 -15.51
C GLY A 272 -3.17 -2.64 -16.56
N GLY A 273 -3.40 -1.90 -17.65
CA GLY A 273 -2.42 -1.74 -18.74
C GLY A 273 -2.14 -2.98 -19.61
N ALA A 274 -2.79 -4.12 -19.32
CA ALA A 274 -2.64 -5.38 -20.05
C ALA A 274 -3.49 -5.40 -21.35
N LEU A 275 -4.44 -6.33 -21.47
CA LEU A 275 -5.40 -6.37 -22.56
C LEU A 275 -6.65 -5.55 -22.21
N PHE A 276 -7.23 -4.85 -23.20
CA PHE A 276 -8.44 -4.06 -23.02
C PHE A 276 -9.57 -4.87 -22.36
N GLN A 277 -9.80 -6.10 -22.84
CA GLN A 277 -10.84 -6.99 -22.31
C GLN A 277 -10.59 -7.35 -20.84
N ASN A 278 -9.31 -7.53 -20.45
CA ASN A 278 -8.97 -7.79 -19.06
C ASN A 278 -9.33 -6.59 -18.17
N ASN A 279 -9.01 -5.36 -18.60
CA ASN A 279 -9.39 -4.15 -17.88
C ASN A 279 -10.91 -3.99 -17.78
N MET A 280 -11.65 -4.25 -18.87
CA MET A 280 -13.11 -4.16 -18.83
C MET A 280 -13.73 -5.16 -17.86
N THR A 281 -13.17 -6.38 -17.73
CA THR A 281 -13.64 -7.31 -16.69
C THR A 281 -13.41 -6.77 -15.28
N MET A 282 -12.33 -6.03 -15.03
CA MET A 282 -12.07 -5.43 -13.71
C MET A 282 -13.10 -4.35 -13.35
N VAL A 283 -13.52 -3.56 -14.34
CA VAL A 283 -14.59 -2.57 -14.21
C VAL A 283 -15.92 -3.26 -13.91
N VAL A 284 -16.28 -4.28 -14.71
CA VAL A 284 -17.53 -5.05 -14.54
C VAL A 284 -17.57 -5.80 -13.21
N ASP A 285 -16.43 -6.32 -12.74
CA ASP A 285 -16.33 -7.04 -11.47
C ASP A 285 -16.35 -6.10 -10.25
N GLY A 286 -16.20 -4.78 -10.46
CA GLY A 286 -16.30 -3.79 -9.39
C GLY A 286 -15.03 -3.66 -8.53
N HIS A 287 -13.85 -3.68 -9.16
CA HIS A 287 -12.61 -3.29 -8.48
C HIS A 287 -12.70 -1.85 -7.96
N THR A 288 -11.91 -1.49 -6.94
CA THR A 288 -11.93 -0.12 -6.39
C THR A 288 -11.45 0.90 -7.42
N THR A 289 -10.41 0.55 -8.17
CA THR A 289 -9.85 1.35 -9.26
C THR A 289 -9.43 0.44 -10.41
N VAL A 290 -9.01 1.03 -11.53
CA VAL A 290 -8.15 0.38 -12.54
C VAL A 290 -6.89 1.21 -12.67
N GLU A 291 -5.74 0.56 -12.53
CA GLU A 291 -4.43 1.19 -12.62
C GLU A 291 -3.88 1.10 -14.05
N HIS A 292 -3.08 2.08 -14.46
CA HIS A 292 -2.48 2.23 -15.80
C HIS A 292 -3.48 2.50 -16.94
N ALA A 293 -2.94 3.05 -18.02
CA ALA A 293 -3.73 3.43 -19.18
C ALA A 293 -4.39 2.21 -19.84
N LEU A 294 -5.61 2.38 -20.33
CA LEU A 294 -6.20 1.41 -21.24
C LEU A 294 -5.34 1.29 -22.51
N PRO A 295 -5.11 0.07 -23.02
CA PRO A 295 -4.24 -0.19 -24.18
C PRO A 295 -4.97 0.10 -25.50
N ILE A 296 -5.65 1.25 -25.60
CA ILE A 296 -6.41 1.71 -26.77
C ILE A 296 -6.14 3.20 -27.02
N ALA A 297 -6.14 3.61 -28.28
CA ALA A 297 -5.93 5.01 -28.64
C ALA A 297 -7.12 5.91 -28.29
N GLU A 298 -8.34 5.37 -28.43
CA GLU A 298 -9.58 6.11 -28.23
C GLU A 298 -10.54 5.33 -27.34
N VAL A 299 -11.15 6.04 -26.37
CA VAL A 299 -12.20 5.49 -25.50
C VAL A 299 -13.56 5.83 -26.12
N TRP A 300 -14.23 4.82 -26.68
CA TRP A 300 -15.51 4.95 -27.36
C TRP A 300 -16.70 5.06 -26.40
N ASP A 301 -17.89 5.36 -26.97
CA ASP A 301 -19.10 5.65 -26.20
C ASP A 301 -19.60 4.48 -25.36
N ASP A 302 -19.39 3.25 -25.82
CA ASP A 302 -19.73 2.03 -25.08
C ASP A 302 -18.92 1.90 -23.78
N VAL A 303 -17.62 2.17 -23.82
CA VAL A 303 -16.75 2.17 -22.63
C VAL A 303 -17.15 3.29 -21.67
N LYS A 304 -17.37 4.50 -22.19
CA LYS A 304 -17.82 5.65 -21.39
C LYS A 304 -19.17 5.37 -20.71
N GLN A 305 -20.12 4.79 -21.45
CA GLN A 305 -21.43 4.41 -20.94
C GLN A 305 -21.33 3.31 -19.89
N LEU A 306 -20.54 2.25 -20.14
CA LEU A 306 -20.37 1.13 -19.20
C LEU A 306 -19.69 1.58 -17.91
N TRP A 307 -18.53 2.23 -18.03
CA TRP A 307 -17.72 2.63 -16.87
C TRP A 307 -18.37 3.76 -16.09
N GLY A 308 -18.98 4.74 -16.76
CA GLY A 308 -19.66 5.87 -16.11
C GLY A 308 -20.85 5.45 -15.21
N GLN A 309 -21.34 4.22 -15.34
CA GLN A 309 -22.37 3.64 -14.47
C GLN A 309 -21.80 2.85 -13.28
N GLN A 310 -20.48 2.78 -13.15
CA GLN A 310 -19.78 2.09 -12.06
C GLN A 310 -19.11 3.08 -11.11
N ALA A 311 -18.81 2.63 -9.89
CA ALA A 311 -18.03 3.38 -8.91
C ALA A 311 -16.51 3.12 -9.01
N VAL A 312 -16.05 2.44 -10.07
CA VAL A 312 -14.65 2.06 -10.25
C VAL A 312 -13.83 3.29 -10.65
N GLY A 313 -12.83 3.65 -9.84
CA GLY A 313 -11.90 4.74 -10.16
C GLY A 313 -10.93 4.39 -11.29
N TYR A 314 -10.20 5.39 -11.80
CA TYR A 314 -9.21 5.19 -12.85
C TYR A 314 -7.94 5.99 -12.57
N THR A 315 -6.81 5.28 -12.55
CA THR A 315 -5.48 5.87 -12.32
C THR A 315 -4.60 5.53 -13.52
N PRO A 316 -4.63 6.34 -14.60
CA PRO A 316 -4.03 5.97 -15.88
C PRO A 316 -2.50 5.98 -15.90
N THR A 317 -1.85 6.55 -14.87
CA THR A 317 -0.40 6.70 -14.76
C THR A 317 0.27 7.15 -16.07
N LEU A 318 -0.28 8.19 -16.72
CA LEU A 318 0.20 8.64 -18.05
C LEU A 318 1.69 9.02 -18.07
N ASN A 319 2.27 9.32 -16.91
CA ASN A 319 3.70 9.56 -16.79
C ASN A 319 4.54 8.31 -17.10
N VAL A 320 4.04 7.10 -16.80
CA VAL A 320 4.72 5.81 -17.00
C VAL A 320 3.88 4.87 -17.88
N GLY A 321 3.22 5.42 -18.91
CA GLY A 321 2.33 4.67 -19.80
C GLY A 321 3.05 3.57 -20.59
N TYR A 322 2.36 2.47 -20.88
CA TYR A 322 2.90 1.37 -21.68
C TYR A 322 2.51 1.49 -23.16
N GLY A 323 3.40 1.03 -24.06
CA GLY A 323 3.06 0.81 -25.47
C GLY A 323 2.95 2.06 -26.35
N GLY A 324 3.46 3.21 -25.89
CA GLY A 324 3.40 4.48 -26.63
C GLY A 324 4.29 5.57 -26.03
N LEU A 325 3.98 6.83 -26.35
CA LEU A 325 4.61 7.99 -25.72
C LEU A 325 4.15 8.09 -24.25
N ASP A 326 5.10 8.19 -23.33
CA ASP A 326 4.84 8.43 -21.91
C ASP A 326 5.39 9.80 -21.45
N GLY A 327 4.91 10.25 -20.29
CA GLY A 327 5.32 11.53 -19.73
C GLY A 327 6.77 11.54 -19.24
N GLU A 328 7.26 10.45 -18.68
CA GLU A 328 8.60 10.34 -18.09
C GLU A 328 9.67 10.63 -19.14
N HIS A 329 9.67 9.88 -20.25
CA HIS A 329 10.61 10.09 -21.35
C HIS A 329 10.38 11.43 -22.06
N TYR A 330 9.13 11.91 -22.13
CA TYR A 330 8.84 13.24 -22.67
C TYR A 330 9.58 14.34 -21.90
N TRP A 331 9.54 14.28 -20.56
CA TRP A 331 10.18 15.27 -19.69
C TRP A 331 11.69 15.09 -19.66
N TYR A 332 12.20 13.86 -19.60
CA TYR A 332 13.65 13.60 -19.63
C TYR A 332 14.31 14.11 -20.91
N ALA A 333 13.62 14.01 -22.05
CA ALA A 333 14.14 14.47 -23.34
C ALA A 333 14.11 16.00 -23.52
N ARG A 334 13.29 16.73 -22.74
CA ARG A 334 13.03 18.17 -22.96
C ARG A 334 13.47 19.06 -21.81
N THR A 335 13.71 18.48 -20.65
CA THR A 335 13.99 19.22 -19.43
C THR A 335 15.06 18.51 -18.63
N GLU A 336 15.85 19.29 -17.89
CA GLU A 336 16.82 18.75 -16.95
C GLU A 336 16.13 18.51 -15.60
N VAL A 337 15.19 17.55 -15.56
CA VAL A 337 14.36 17.28 -14.37
C VAL A 337 15.21 17.08 -13.10
N TRP A 338 16.39 16.48 -13.24
CA TRP A 338 17.35 16.24 -12.16
C TRP A 338 17.92 17.53 -11.56
N LYS A 339 17.88 18.64 -12.29
CA LYS A 339 18.28 19.97 -11.80
C LYS A 339 17.15 20.75 -11.13
N HIS A 340 15.93 20.20 -11.09
CA HIS A 340 14.79 20.91 -10.52
C HIS A 340 15.09 21.34 -9.06
N PRO A 341 14.96 22.62 -8.67
CA PRO A 341 15.43 23.12 -7.38
C PRO A 341 14.82 22.44 -6.15
N LEU A 342 13.56 21.98 -6.26
CA LEU A 342 12.94 21.20 -5.18
C LEU A 342 13.49 19.78 -5.12
N LEU A 343 13.76 19.16 -6.27
CA LEU A 343 14.24 17.78 -6.32
C LEU A 343 15.68 17.70 -5.82
N SER A 344 16.57 18.55 -6.35
CA SER A 344 18.00 18.59 -6.00
C SER A 344 18.29 19.04 -4.56
N ARG A 345 17.32 19.64 -3.87
CA ARG A 345 17.43 19.98 -2.45
C ARG A 345 17.32 18.77 -1.52
N TYR A 346 16.55 17.76 -1.91
CA TYR A 346 16.22 16.63 -1.04
C TYR A 346 16.83 15.31 -1.52
N VAL A 347 16.90 15.09 -2.84
CA VAL A 347 17.40 13.84 -3.41
C VAL A 347 18.94 13.86 -3.47
N PRO A 348 19.63 12.79 -3.03
CA PRO A 348 21.08 12.71 -3.13
C PRO A 348 21.58 12.88 -4.56
N ARG A 349 22.66 13.64 -4.72
CA ARG A 349 23.26 13.94 -6.02
C ARG A 349 23.62 12.69 -6.83
N THR A 350 24.10 11.63 -6.16
CA THR A 350 24.45 10.34 -6.78
C THR A 350 23.25 9.55 -7.32
N VAL A 351 22.03 9.96 -6.99
CA VAL A 351 20.79 9.40 -7.56
C VAL A 351 20.32 10.24 -8.76
N LEU A 352 20.67 11.53 -8.77
CA LEU A 352 20.27 12.48 -9.80
C LEU A 352 21.25 12.58 -10.99
N GLU A 353 22.52 12.27 -10.77
CA GLU A 353 23.64 12.37 -11.73
C GLU A 353 24.25 11.00 -12.06
#